data_AF-A0A538U1C4-F1
#
_entry.id   AF-A0A538U1C4-F1
#
_cell.length_a   1.000
_cell.length_b   1.000
_cell.length_c   1.000
_cell.angle_alpha   90.00
_cell.angle_beta   90.00
_cell.angle_gamma   90.00
#
_symmetry.space_group_name_H-M   'P 1'
#
loop_
_entity.id
_entity.type
_entity.pdbx_description
1 polymer ?
#
loop_
_entity_poly.entity_id
_entity_poly.type
_entity_poly.pdbx_seq_one_letter_code
_entity_poly.pdbx_strand_id
1 'polypeptide(L)'
;MMIYSLTHLSDDALLRDLAALVVRDRTTTAALLAHIAELRARKLYVPAGYPSTRAYCVGKLGLSDDAAQKRIQAARAAREFPQIFT
;
A
#
# COMPACT_ATOMS: atom_id res chain seq x y z
N MET A 1 18.68 6.73 17.02
CA MET A 1 18.75 5.98 15.74
C MET A 1 18.79 4.50 16.08
N MET A 2 17.71 3.78 15.82
CA MET A 2 17.64 2.35 16.15
C MET A 2 18.41 1.58 15.07
N ILE A 3 19.52 0.95 15.45
CA ILE A 3 20.32 0.17 14.51
C ILE A 3 19.61 -1.17 14.32
N TYR A 4 18.87 -1.30 13.22
CA TYR A 4 18.31 -2.58 12.80
C TYR A 4 19.45 -3.43 12.23
N SER A 5 19.88 -4.46 12.99
CA SER A 5 20.90 -5.42 12.56
C SER A 5 20.35 -6.84 12.58
N LEU A 6 20.54 -7.58 11.49
CA LEU A 6 20.12 -8.98 11.32
C LEU A 6 21.31 -9.95 11.29
N THR A 7 22.51 -9.50 11.70
CA THR A 7 23.75 -10.31 11.64
C THR A 7 23.76 -11.56 12.52
N HIS A 8 22.74 -11.73 13.38
CA HIS A 8 22.56 -12.90 14.23
C HIS A 8 21.75 -14.03 13.55
N LEU A 9 21.19 -13.78 12.36
CA LEU A 9 20.46 -14.77 11.59
C LEU A 9 21.42 -15.60 10.71
N SER A 10 21.15 -16.90 10.60
CA SER A 10 21.74 -17.73 9.56
C SER A 10 21.14 -17.38 8.19
N ASP A 11 21.89 -17.63 7.11
CA ASP A 11 21.44 -17.38 5.72
C ASP A 11 20.08 -18.02 5.41
N ASP A 12 19.87 -19.29 5.78
CA ASP A 12 18.60 -19.99 5.55
C ASP A 12 17.41 -19.34 6.29
N ALA A 13 17.65 -18.83 7.50
CA ALA A 13 16.62 -18.11 8.25
C ALA A 13 16.31 -16.77 7.61
N LEU A 14 17.35 -16.01 7.21
CA LEU A 14 17.18 -14.73 6.55
C LEU A 14 16.39 -14.87 5.24
N LEU A 15 16.70 -15.87 4.41
CA LEU A 15 16.00 -16.12 3.14
C LEU A 15 14.54 -16.53 3.37
N ARG A 16 14.28 -17.41 4.34
CA ARG A 16 12.92 -17.85 4.69
C ARG A 16 12.07 -16.68 5.19
N ASP A 17 12.62 -15.88 6.10
CA ASP A 17 11.92 -14.77 6.72
C ASP A 17 11.67 -13.66 5.68
N LEU A 18 12.63 -13.39 4.80
CA LEU A 18 12.45 -12.45 3.69
C LEU A 18 11.32 -12.91 2.74
N ALA A 19 11.27 -14.19 2.38
CA ALA A 19 10.19 -14.73 1.55
C ALA A 19 8.82 -14.59 2.23
N ALA A 20 8.74 -14.85 3.54
CA ALA A 20 7.52 -14.67 4.32
C ALA A 20 7.09 -13.19 4.39
N LEU A 21 8.05 -12.26 4.53
CA LEU A 21 7.80 -10.82 4.51
C LEU A 21 7.24 -10.36 3.17
N VAL A 22 7.72 -10.90 2.04
CA VAL A 22 7.17 -10.57 0.72
C VAL A 22 5.70 -10.99 0.60
N VAL A 23 5.33 -12.16 1.13
CA VAL A 23 3.91 -12.59 1.15
C VAL A 23 3.07 -11.63 1.98
N ARG A 24 3.55 -11.28 3.18
CA ARG A 24 2.84 -10.34 4.07
C ARG A 24 2.73 -8.94 3.47
N ASP A 25 3.78 -8.47 2.78
CA ASP A 25 3.80 -7.19 2.09
C ASP A 25 2.78 -7.14 0.95
N ARG A 26 2.66 -8.22 0.17
CA ARG A 26 1.63 -8.35 -0.88
C ARG A 26 0.22 -8.26 -0.29
N THR A 27 -0.07 -9.01 0.77
CA THR A 27 -1.39 -8.96 1.43
C THR A 27 -1.68 -7.58 2.01
N THR A 28 -0.68 -6.95 2.63
CA THR A 28 -0.81 -5.58 3.17
C THR A 28 -1.07 -4.57 2.06
N THR A 29 -0.37 -4.71 0.93
CA THR A 29 -0.54 -3.85 -0.25
C THR A 29 -1.93 -4.03 -0.86
N ALA A 30 -2.41 -5.27 -1.01
CA ALA A 30 -3.76 -5.58 -1.48
C ALA A 30 -4.82 -4.90 -0.61
N ALA A 31 -4.72 -5.04 0.72
CA ALA A 31 -5.62 -4.38 1.66
C ALA A 31 -5.57 -2.85 1.51
N LEU A 32 -4.37 -2.26 1.41
CA LEU A 32 -4.20 -0.81 1.21
C LEU A 32 -4.90 -0.34 -0.07
N LEU A 33 -4.73 -1.05 -1.18
CA LEU A 33 -5.35 -0.72 -2.47
C LEU A 33 -6.88 -0.79 -2.39
N ALA A 34 -7.44 -1.80 -1.72
CA ALA A 34 -8.89 -1.92 -1.50
C ALA A 34 -9.45 -0.71 -0.72
N HIS A 35 -8.74 -0.26 0.32
CA HIS A 35 -9.15 0.91 1.10
C HIS A 35 -9.06 2.21 0.28
N ILE A 36 -8.01 2.38 -0.54
CA ILE A 36 -7.88 3.53 -1.43
C ILE A 36 -9.02 3.52 -2.47
N ALA A 37 -9.38 2.34 -2.99
CA ALA A 37 -10.48 2.19 -3.94
C ALA A 37 -11.82 2.64 -3.32
N GLU A 38 -12.10 2.19 -2.09
CA GLU A 38 -13.33 2.54 -1.38
C GLU A 38 -13.36 4.02 -0.96
N LEU A 39 -12.24 4.56 -0.48
CA LEU A 39 -12.08 5.98 -0.19
C LEU A 39 -12.39 6.85 -1.41
N ARG A 40 -11.89 6.45 -2.58
CA ARG A 40 -12.17 7.12 -3.85
C ARG A 40 -13.63 6.98 -4.25
N ALA A 41 -14.20 5.79 -4.12
CA ALA A 41 -15.60 5.51 -4.45
C ALA A 41 -16.57 6.37 -3.65
N ARG A 42 -16.35 6.46 -2.33
CA ARG A 42 -17.13 7.27 -1.39
C ARG A 42 -16.75 8.75 -1.41
N LYS A 43 -15.75 9.14 -2.20
CA LYS A 43 -15.19 10.50 -2.27
C LYS A 43 -14.81 11.07 -0.89
N LEU A 44 -14.28 10.23 0.04
CA LEU A 44 -13.96 10.68 1.41
C LEU A 44 -12.83 11.71 1.45
N TYR A 45 -12.09 11.89 0.35
CA TYR A 45 -11.14 12.98 0.19
C TYR A 45 -11.82 14.38 0.23
N VAL A 46 -13.10 14.48 -0.15
CA VAL A 46 -13.86 15.74 -0.14
C VAL A 46 -14.13 16.24 1.28
N PRO A 47 -14.80 15.48 2.18
CA PRO A 47 -14.99 15.91 3.57
C PRO A 47 -13.67 16.04 4.33
N ALA A 48 -12.60 15.38 3.86
CA ALA A 48 -11.25 15.55 4.40
C ALA A 48 -10.54 16.83 3.92
N GLY A 49 -11.16 17.65 3.06
CA GLY A 49 -10.61 18.92 2.59
C GLY A 49 -9.60 18.83 1.45
N TYR A 50 -9.53 17.70 0.74
CA TYR A 50 -8.59 17.51 -0.37
C TYR A 50 -9.29 17.61 -1.72
N PRO A 51 -8.66 18.21 -2.75
CA PRO A 51 -9.26 18.38 -4.07
C PRO A 51 -9.33 17.08 -4.89
N SER A 52 -8.60 16.04 -4.49
CA SER A 52 -8.59 14.74 -5.18
C SER A 52 -8.07 13.62 -4.28
N THR A 53 -8.30 12.37 -4.68
CA THR A 53 -7.69 11.21 -4.02
C THR A 53 -6.15 11.28 -4.03
N ARG A 54 -5.54 11.80 -5.10
CA ARG A 54 -4.07 11.97 -5.18
C ARG A 54 -3.59 12.96 -4.12
N ALA A 55 -4.24 14.12 -4.02
CA ALA A 55 -3.90 15.11 -3.00
C ALA A 55 -4.08 14.55 -1.57
N TYR A 56 -5.12 13.74 -1.34
CA TYR A 56 -5.31 13.04 -0.06
C TYR A 56 -4.17 12.05 0.22
N CYS A 57 -3.81 11.21 -0.73
CA CYS A 57 -2.73 10.22 -0.59
C CYS A 57 -1.37 10.89 -0.29
N VAL A 58 -1.05 11.99 -0.98
CA VAL A 58 0.21 12.72 -0.73
C VAL A 58 0.15 13.47 0.59
N GLY A 59 -0.87 14.29 0.80
CA GLY A 59 -0.93 15.20 1.95
C GLY A 59 -1.31 14.52 3.26
N LYS A 60 -2.21 13.53 3.25
CA LYS A 60 -2.67 12.84 4.48
C LYS A 60 -1.91 11.56 4.75
N LEU A 61 -1.61 10.76 3.72
CA LEU A 61 -0.94 9.46 3.89
C LEU A 61 0.58 9.53 3.72
N GLY A 62 1.14 10.70 3.38
CA GLY A 62 2.58 10.90 3.25
C GLY A 62 3.21 10.13 2.08
N LEU A 63 2.41 9.68 1.12
CA LEU A 63 2.93 8.99 -0.06
C LEU A 63 3.65 9.98 -0.98
N SER A 64 4.71 9.52 -1.63
CA SER A 64 5.25 10.28 -2.75
C SER A 64 4.22 10.38 -3.87
N ASP A 65 4.39 11.36 -4.73
CA ASP A 65 3.45 11.61 -5.82
C ASP A 65 3.29 10.41 -6.77
N ASP A 66 4.43 9.83 -7.16
CA ASP A 66 4.51 8.63 -7.97
C ASP A 66 3.88 7.42 -7.26
N ALA A 67 4.16 7.24 -5.96
CA ALA A 67 3.56 6.18 -5.16
C ALA A 67 2.04 6.31 -5.05
N ALA A 68 1.51 7.53 -4.91
CA ALA A 68 0.09 7.81 -4.88
C ALA A 68 -0.57 7.49 -6.22
N GLN A 69 0.05 7.92 -7.33
CA GLN A 69 -0.48 7.68 -8.67
C GLN A 69 -0.56 6.19 -9.00
N LYS A 70 0.53 5.43 -8.77
CA LYS A 70 0.57 3.98 -9.00
C LYS A 70 -0.49 3.24 -8.17
N ARG A 71 -0.61 3.59 -6.89
CA ARG A 71 -1.60 2.98 -6.00
C ARG A 71 -3.03 3.32 -6.40
N ILE A 72 -3.30 4.55 -6.85
CA ILE A 72 -4.63 4.92 -7.35
C ILE A 72 -4.98 4.14 -8.62
N GLN A 73 -4.03 3.95 -9.54
CA GLN A 73 -4.25 3.15 -10.75
C GLN A 73 -4.53 1.69 -10.39
N ALA A 74 -3.71 1.08 -9.54
CA ALA A 74 -3.91 -0.29 -9.09
C ALA A 74 -5.24 -0.47 -8.33
N ALA A 75 -5.61 0.47 -7.46
CA ALA A 75 -6.88 0.47 -6.74
C ALA A 75 -8.10 0.56 -7.69
N ARG A 76 -7.97 1.27 -8.82
CA ARG A 76 -9.02 1.29 -9.86
C ARG A 76 -9.17 -0.07 -10.52
N ALA A 77 -8.06 -0.64 -10.97
CA ALA A 77 -8.04 -1.95 -11.62
C ALA A 77 -8.59 -3.03 -10.69
N ALA A 78 -8.18 -3.02 -9.42
CA ALA A 78 -8.62 -4.03 -8.45
C ALA A 78 -10.09 -3.90 -8.05
N ARG A 79 -10.71 -2.72 -8.19
CA ARG A 79 -12.16 -2.56 -8.04
C ARG A 79 -12.94 -3.08 -9.24
N GLU A 80 -12.38 -2.95 -10.43
CA GLU A 80 -12.95 -3.46 -11.68
C GLU A 80 -12.80 -4.98 -11.78
N PHE A 81 -11.69 -5.51 -11.28
CA PHE A 81 -11.36 -6.93 -11.26
C PHE A 81 -11.01 -7.38 -9.83
N PRO A 82 -12.01 -7.68 -8.98
CA PRO A 82 -11.79 -8.05 -7.58
C PRO A 82 -10.85 -9.25 -7.37
N GLN A 83 -10.73 -10.12 -8.38
CA GLN A 83 -9.82 -11.26 -8.40
C GLN A 83 -8.35 -10.86 -8.21
N ILE A 84 -7.97 -9.60 -8.50
CA ILE A 84 -6.61 -9.08 -8.29
C ILE A 84 -6.19 -9.10 -6.81
N PHE A 85 -7.14 -9.17 -5.87
CA PHE A 85 -6.84 -9.24 -4.44
C PHE A 85 -6.64 -10.67 -3.91
N THR A 86 -6.76 -11.68 -4.77
CA THR A 86 -6.67 -13.12 -4.45
C THR A 86 -5.43 -13.73 -5.09
#